data_AF-A0A8W8JL72-F1
#
_entry.id   AF-A0A8W8JL72-F1
#
_cell.length_a   1.000
_cell.length_b   1.000
_cell.length_c   1.000
_cell.angle_alpha   90.00
_cell.angle_beta   90.00
_cell.angle_gamma   90.00
#
_symmetry.space_group_name_H-M   'P 1'
#
loop_
_entity.id
_entity.type
_entity.pdbx_description
1 polymer ?
#
loop_
_entity_poly.entity_id
_entity_poly.type
_entity_poly.pdbx_seq_one_letter_code
_entity_poly.pdbx_strand_id
1 'polypeptide(L)'
;MLETVGKKKKCELVGDWARSVSNHLYWCASSSDGDGELVSEKWLSVLNHITNVHEGHGQRFPKCLHGELEDRDWINKGSLAFLEMEKVVKGKLLVNDIKKLSPAEQTSALESYHHVVCHIAPKALHFFYAPMKARLYIAALHFNENSYRDQAVNKNGEPIYSISYPKGRKGAGIPKEVKVQQTYSK
;
A
#
# COMPACT_ATOMS: atom_id res chain seq x y z
N MET A 1 1.22 -13.38 8.84
CA MET A 1 1.28 -13.39 10.32
C MET A 1 -0.13 -13.56 10.91
N LEU A 2 -1.06 -12.63 10.68
CA LEU A 2 -2.45 -12.76 11.15
C LEU A 2 -3.22 -13.94 10.52
N GLU A 3 -3.01 -14.23 9.23
CA GLU A 3 -3.56 -15.45 8.59
C GLU A 3 -3.13 -16.75 9.30
N THR A 4 -1.94 -16.78 9.91
CA THR A 4 -1.45 -17.93 10.68
C THR A 4 -2.12 -18.01 12.05
N VAL A 5 -2.33 -16.86 12.70
CA VAL A 5 -3.09 -16.77 13.96
C VAL A 5 -4.53 -17.22 13.76
N GLY A 6 -5.14 -16.86 12.62
CA GLY A 6 -6.50 -17.27 12.23
C GLY A 6 -6.71 -18.78 12.15
N LYS A 7 -5.64 -19.57 12.00
CA LYS A 7 -5.72 -21.04 11.98
C LYS A 7 -5.74 -21.68 13.37
N LYS A 8 -5.50 -20.90 14.44
CA LYS A 8 -5.60 -21.39 15.81
C LYS A 8 -7.07 -21.49 16.22
N LYS A 9 -7.41 -22.51 17.01
CA LYS A 9 -8.76 -22.69 17.55
C LYS A 9 -9.22 -21.42 18.30
N LYS A 10 -10.44 -20.95 18.05
CA LYS A 10 -11.04 -19.72 18.64
C LYS A 10 -10.39 -18.41 18.18
N CYS A 11 -9.61 -18.43 17.11
CA CYS A 11 -8.96 -17.24 16.54
C CYS A 11 -9.37 -17.01 15.07
N GLU A 12 -10.37 -17.72 14.56
CA GLU A 12 -10.79 -17.72 13.15
C GLU A 12 -11.05 -16.29 12.66
N LEU A 13 -11.73 -15.50 13.51
CA LEU A 13 -12.02 -14.09 13.26
C LEU A 13 -10.78 -13.21 13.03
N VAL A 14 -9.62 -13.56 13.62
CA VAL A 14 -8.34 -12.86 13.35
C VAL A 14 -7.92 -13.03 11.88
N GLY A 15 -8.23 -14.19 11.29
CA GLY A 15 -7.98 -14.47 9.88
C GLY A 15 -8.82 -13.56 8.98
N ASP A 16 -10.10 -13.39 9.29
CA ASP A 16 -11.03 -12.56 8.52
C ASP A 16 -10.62 -11.08 8.53
N TRP A 17 -10.10 -10.60 9.66
CA TRP A 17 -9.57 -9.24 9.81
C TRP A 17 -8.18 -9.02 9.19
N ALA A 18 -7.44 -10.09 8.84
CA ALA A 18 -6.04 -9.98 8.40
C ALA A 18 -5.85 -9.05 7.20
N ARG A 19 -6.80 -9.07 6.25
CA ARG A 19 -6.77 -8.20 5.07
C ARG A 19 -7.01 -6.75 5.44
N SER A 20 -8.03 -6.48 6.26
CA SER A 20 -8.38 -5.15 6.74
C SER A 20 -7.25 -4.51 7.54
N VAL A 21 -6.62 -5.27 8.45
CA VAL A 21 -5.45 -4.80 9.22
C VAL A 21 -4.26 -4.51 8.30
N SER A 22 -4.05 -5.31 7.26
CA SER A 22 -2.97 -5.06 6.28
C SER A 22 -3.23 -3.78 5.48
N ASN A 23 -4.47 -3.57 5.02
CA ASN A 23 -4.85 -2.33 4.35
C ASN A 23 -4.71 -1.11 5.27
N HIS A 24 -5.11 -1.25 6.54
CA HIS A 24 -4.95 -0.22 7.57
C HIS A 24 -3.48 0.18 7.75
N LEU A 25 -2.55 -0.78 7.74
CA LEU A 25 -1.12 -0.49 7.82
C LEU A 25 -0.64 0.41 6.66
N TYR A 26 -1.04 0.08 5.42
CA TYR A 26 -0.69 0.90 4.26
C TYR A 26 -1.29 2.31 4.38
N TRP A 27 -2.54 2.42 4.83
CA TRP A 27 -3.18 3.70 5.07
C TRP A 27 -2.49 4.50 6.19
N CYS A 28 -2.03 3.84 7.26
CA CYS A 28 -1.25 4.49 8.32
C CYS A 28 0.01 5.14 7.75
N ALA A 29 0.75 4.43 6.90
CA ALA A 29 1.95 4.97 6.27
C ALA A 29 1.62 6.13 5.32
N SER A 30 0.66 5.93 4.39
CA SER A 30 0.36 6.92 3.35
C SER A 30 -0.24 8.22 3.89
N SER A 31 -1.03 8.16 4.97
CA SER A 31 -1.73 9.32 5.51
C SER A 31 -0.95 10.10 6.57
N SER A 32 0.30 9.74 6.85
CA SER A 32 1.08 10.31 7.96
C SER A 32 2.32 11.09 7.53
N ASP A 33 2.54 11.27 6.22
CA ASP A 33 3.59 12.13 5.66
C ASP A 33 5.00 11.91 6.28
N GLY A 34 5.31 10.67 6.65
CA GLY A 34 6.60 10.29 7.21
C GLY A 34 6.77 10.58 8.70
N ASP A 35 5.74 11.09 9.39
CA ASP A 35 5.73 11.22 10.85
C ASP A 35 5.58 9.84 11.50
N GLY A 36 6.72 9.26 11.90
CA GLY A 36 6.78 7.94 12.52
C GLY A 36 5.90 7.80 13.76
N GLU A 37 5.78 8.83 14.61
CA GLU A 37 4.93 8.75 15.79
C GLU A 37 3.45 8.71 15.41
N LEU A 38 3.02 9.55 14.45
CA LEU A 38 1.65 9.52 13.94
C LEU A 38 1.31 8.18 13.26
N VAL A 39 2.21 7.62 12.46
CA VAL A 39 2.03 6.28 11.86
C VAL A 39 1.83 5.24 12.97
N SER A 40 2.62 5.32 14.04
CA SER A 40 2.53 4.36 15.15
C SER A 40 1.23 4.50 15.95
N GLU A 41 0.74 5.72 16.21
CA GLU A 41 -0.55 5.93 16.87
C GLU A 41 -1.71 5.40 16.01
N LYS A 42 -1.71 5.71 14.71
CA LYS A 42 -2.68 5.14 13.77
C LYS A 42 -2.60 3.63 13.71
N TRP A 43 -1.41 3.04 13.70
CA TRP A 43 -1.25 1.59 13.71
C TRP A 43 -1.84 0.97 14.98
N LEU A 44 -1.49 1.49 16.15
CA LEU A 44 -1.97 0.98 17.43
C LEU A 44 -3.49 1.18 17.61
N SER A 45 -4.08 2.20 16.99
CA SER A 45 -5.53 2.44 16.98
C SER A 45 -6.34 1.25 16.44
N VAL A 46 -5.72 0.39 15.62
CA VAL A 46 -6.39 -0.77 15.02
C VAL A 46 -6.96 -1.71 16.10
N LEU A 47 -6.35 -1.79 17.27
CA LEU A 47 -6.85 -2.62 18.38
C LEU A 47 -8.13 -2.09 18.99
N ASN A 48 -8.35 -0.78 18.98
CA ASN A 48 -9.63 -0.21 19.39
C ASN A 48 -10.65 -0.40 18.25
N HIS A 49 -10.24 -0.11 17.01
CA HIS A 49 -11.09 -0.16 15.83
C HIS A 49 -11.72 -1.54 15.60
N ILE A 50 -10.94 -2.63 15.69
CA ILE A 50 -11.45 -4.02 15.56
C ILE A 50 -12.45 -4.42 16.65
N THR A 51 -12.51 -3.67 17.76
CA THR A 51 -13.44 -3.87 18.87
C THR A 51 -14.59 -2.86 18.85
N ASN A 52 -14.81 -2.20 17.70
CA ASN A 52 -15.80 -1.15 17.50
C ASN A 52 -15.62 0.09 18.40
N VAL A 53 -14.37 0.38 18.79
CA VAL A 53 -14.02 1.60 19.53
C VAL A 53 -13.28 2.54 18.57
N HIS A 54 -13.91 3.65 18.23
CA HIS A 54 -13.43 4.58 17.19
C HIS A 54 -12.79 5.87 17.74
N GLU A 55 -12.61 5.94 19.06
CA GLU A 55 -12.04 7.09 19.76
C GLU A 55 -11.00 6.64 20.81
N GLY A 56 -10.26 7.60 21.36
CA GLY A 56 -9.29 7.39 22.44
C GLY A 56 -8.02 6.65 22.02
N HIS A 57 -7.53 6.83 20.79
CA HIS A 57 -6.34 6.09 20.32
C HIS A 57 -5.01 6.74 20.73
N GLY A 58 -4.91 8.07 20.73
CA GLY A 58 -3.67 8.79 21.02
C GLY A 58 -3.83 10.30 20.97
N GLN A 59 -2.74 11.04 21.20
CA GLN A 59 -2.77 12.50 21.20
C GLN A 59 -2.77 13.07 19.78
N ARG A 60 -2.01 12.46 18.85
CA ARG A 60 -1.93 12.87 17.44
C ARG A 60 -3.05 12.26 16.60
N PHE A 61 -3.57 11.11 17.02
CA PHE A 61 -4.69 10.43 16.39
C PHE A 61 -5.78 10.08 17.42
N PRO A 62 -6.62 11.03 17.85
CA PRO A 62 -7.59 10.78 18.92
C PRO A 62 -8.81 9.95 18.48
N LYS A 63 -9.18 9.97 17.20
CA LYS A 63 -10.35 9.26 16.66
C LYS A 63 -10.15 8.82 15.21
N CYS A 64 -10.93 7.82 14.79
CA CYS A 64 -10.97 7.34 13.42
C CYS A 64 -11.45 8.42 12.43
N LEU A 65 -11.00 8.33 11.17
CA LEU A 65 -11.26 9.31 10.10
C LEU A 65 -12.28 8.83 9.07
N HIS A 66 -13.04 7.78 9.38
CA HIS A 66 -14.14 7.29 8.56
C HIS A 66 -15.48 7.57 9.24
N GLY A 67 -16.55 7.56 8.45
CA GLY A 67 -17.93 7.61 8.95
C GLY A 67 -18.37 6.28 9.56
N GLU A 68 -19.67 6.08 9.69
CA GLU A 68 -20.21 4.80 10.15
C GLU A 68 -19.79 3.66 9.22
N LEU A 69 -19.42 2.53 9.84
CA LEU A 69 -19.07 1.32 9.12
C LEU A 69 -20.32 0.43 9.02
N GLU A 70 -20.40 -0.32 7.92
CA GLU A 70 -21.35 -1.41 7.79
C GLU A 70 -21.16 -2.45 8.89
N ASP A 71 -22.18 -3.29 9.09
CA ASP A 71 -22.15 -4.35 10.08
C ASP A 71 -20.96 -5.30 9.84
N ARG A 72 -20.21 -5.58 10.91
CA ARG A 72 -18.97 -6.35 10.88
C ARG A 72 -18.92 -7.26 12.09
N ASP A 73 -18.25 -8.39 11.92
CA ASP A 73 -17.94 -9.30 13.02
C ASP A 73 -16.81 -8.71 13.89
N TRP A 74 -17.19 -7.91 14.88
CA TRP A 74 -16.26 -7.28 15.81
C TRP A 74 -15.60 -8.31 16.73
N ILE A 75 -14.32 -8.08 17.03
CA ILE A 75 -13.58 -8.92 17.97
C ILE A 75 -13.95 -8.49 19.40
N ASN A 76 -14.37 -9.43 20.23
CA ASN A 76 -14.61 -9.16 21.64
C ASN A 76 -13.29 -8.89 22.39
N LYS A 77 -13.22 -7.76 23.09
CA LYS A 77 -12.06 -7.39 23.92
C LYS A 77 -11.85 -8.45 25.02
N GLY A 78 -10.60 -8.87 25.20
CA GLY A 78 -10.23 -9.93 26.16
C GLY A 78 -10.49 -11.37 25.68
N SER A 79 -11.07 -11.57 24.49
CA SER A 79 -11.11 -12.90 23.87
C SER A 79 -9.70 -13.40 23.50
N LEU A 80 -9.55 -14.72 23.32
CA LEU A 80 -8.28 -15.28 22.85
C LEU A 80 -7.85 -14.68 21.51
N ALA A 81 -8.80 -14.46 20.59
CA ALA A 81 -8.59 -13.79 19.33
C ALA A 81 -8.00 -12.38 19.51
N PHE A 82 -8.56 -11.58 20.42
CA PHE A 82 -8.05 -10.24 20.73
C PHE A 82 -6.62 -10.29 21.29
N LEU A 83 -6.36 -11.18 22.26
CA LEU A 83 -5.03 -11.30 22.88
C LEU A 83 -3.95 -11.71 21.87
N GLU A 84 -4.27 -12.62 20.96
CA GLU A 84 -3.34 -13.02 19.90
C GLU A 84 -3.12 -11.91 18.87
N MET A 85 -4.16 -11.14 18.52
CA MET A 85 -4.01 -9.96 17.67
C MET A 85 -3.20 -8.85 18.34
N GLU A 86 -3.44 -8.59 19.62
CA GLU A 86 -2.73 -7.60 20.42
C GLU A 86 -1.22 -7.91 20.50
N LYS A 87 -0.84 -9.17 20.71
CA LYS A 87 0.57 -9.61 20.70
C LYS A 87 1.26 -9.29 19.39
N VAL A 88 0.57 -9.47 18.26
CA VAL A 88 1.12 -9.15 16.94
C VAL A 88 1.23 -7.65 16.75
N VAL A 89 0.15 -6.90 16.98
CA VAL A 89 0.07 -5.46 16.73
C VAL A 89 1.04 -4.67 17.60
N LYS A 90 1.15 -5.01 18.89
CA LYS A 90 2.06 -4.35 19.85
C LYS A 90 3.49 -4.87 19.82
N GLY A 91 3.85 -5.76 18.88
CA GLY A 91 5.19 -6.30 18.77
C GLY A 91 6.24 -5.18 18.63
N LYS A 92 7.18 -5.09 19.58
CA LYS A 92 8.15 -3.97 19.66
C LYS A 92 8.94 -3.75 18.36
N LEU A 93 9.44 -4.82 17.76
CA LEU A 93 10.18 -4.75 16.50
C LEU A 93 9.27 -4.26 15.36
N LEU A 94 8.07 -4.82 15.25
CA LEU A 94 7.09 -4.42 14.24
C LEU A 94 6.75 -2.93 14.35
N VAL A 95 6.42 -2.44 15.55
CA VAL A 95 6.09 -1.02 15.75
C VAL A 95 7.27 -0.12 15.37
N ASN A 96 8.50 -0.49 15.73
CA ASN A 96 9.69 0.28 15.35
C ASN A 96 9.94 0.30 13.84
N ASP A 97 9.65 -0.79 13.14
CA ASP A 97 9.76 -0.86 11.68
C ASP A 97 8.65 -0.03 11.01
N ILE A 98 7.44 -0.07 11.57
CA ILE A 98 6.29 0.72 11.09
C ILE A 98 6.57 2.22 11.15
N LYS A 99 7.24 2.70 12.22
CA LYS A 99 7.68 4.10 12.35
C LYS A 99 8.60 4.58 11.21
N LYS A 100 9.23 3.63 10.50
CA LYS A 100 10.17 3.90 9.40
C LYS A 100 9.57 3.62 8.02
N LEU A 101 8.27 3.31 7.95
CA LEU A 101 7.61 3.10 6.66
C LEU A 101 7.59 4.39 5.85
N SER A 102 7.92 4.26 4.57
CA SER A 102 7.81 5.37 3.62
C SER A 102 6.34 5.78 3.46
N PRO A 103 6.02 7.08 3.54
CA PRO A 103 4.68 7.60 3.25
C PRO A 103 4.36 7.58 1.76
N ALA A 104 5.39 7.71 0.91
CA ALA A 104 5.22 7.66 -0.54
C ALA A 104 4.76 6.26 -0.96
N GLU A 105 3.62 6.23 -1.65
CA GLU A 105 3.07 5.03 -2.27
C GLU A 105 4.15 4.31 -3.05
N GLN A 106 4.27 3.01 -2.77
CA GLN A 106 4.97 1.98 -3.54
C GLN A 106 6.20 2.41 -4.38
N THR A 107 7.28 1.66 -4.20
CA THR A 107 8.42 1.61 -5.12
C THR A 107 8.03 1.41 -6.59
N SER A 108 6.79 1.10 -6.94
CA SER A 108 6.24 1.05 -8.31
C SER A 108 6.72 2.16 -9.25
N ALA A 109 6.74 3.44 -8.83
CA ALA A 109 7.23 4.54 -9.66
C ALA A 109 8.75 4.46 -9.87
N LEU A 110 9.48 4.18 -8.79
CA LEU A 110 10.93 3.98 -8.82
C LEU A 110 11.34 2.73 -9.64
N GLU A 111 10.59 1.64 -9.50
CA GLU A 111 10.74 0.38 -10.24
C GLU A 111 10.44 0.60 -11.72
N SER A 112 9.39 1.37 -12.04
CA SER A 112 9.05 1.76 -13.41
C SER A 112 10.15 2.62 -14.02
N TYR A 113 10.66 3.61 -13.28
CA TYR A 113 11.81 4.41 -13.73
C TYR A 113 13.06 3.54 -13.93
N HIS A 114 13.34 2.63 -13.00
CA HIS A 114 14.47 1.71 -13.11
C HIS A 114 14.35 0.82 -14.36
N HIS A 115 13.15 0.35 -14.69
CA HIS A 115 12.89 -0.40 -15.92
C HIS A 115 13.21 0.44 -17.17
N VAL A 116 12.80 1.72 -17.22
CA VAL A 116 13.14 2.64 -18.32
C VAL A 116 14.66 2.82 -18.43
N VAL A 117 15.36 3.00 -17.31
CA VAL A 117 16.84 3.09 -17.29
C VAL A 117 17.47 1.81 -17.82
N CYS A 118 17.00 0.64 -17.41
CA CYS A 118 17.50 -0.65 -17.90
C CYS A 118 17.26 -0.83 -19.41
N HIS A 119 16.19 -0.27 -19.95
CA HIS A 119 15.91 -0.31 -21.39
C HIS A 119 16.82 0.63 -22.20
N ILE A 120 16.99 1.88 -21.75
CA ILE A 120 17.67 2.93 -22.52
C ILE A 120 19.20 2.94 -22.26
N ALA A 121 19.61 2.57 -21.06
CA ALA A 121 21.01 2.52 -20.61
C ALA A 121 21.30 1.18 -19.89
N PRO A 122 21.21 0.04 -20.60
CA PRO A 122 21.42 -1.27 -20.00
C PRO A 122 22.84 -1.42 -19.46
N LYS A 123 22.97 -1.91 -18.23
CA LYS A 123 24.27 -2.17 -17.58
C LYS A 123 25.14 -3.19 -18.33
N ALA A 124 24.52 -4.06 -19.13
CA ALA A 124 25.21 -5.08 -19.91
C ALA A 124 25.99 -4.51 -21.11
N LEU A 125 25.79 -3.24 -21.47
CA LEU A 125 26.49 -2.57 -22.55
C LEU A 125 27.49 -1.55 -21.98
N HIS A 126 28.68 -1.50 -22.58
CA HIS A 126 29.67 -0.50 -22.25
C HIS A 126 29.34 0.83 -22.94
N PHE A 127 29.34 1.92 -22.16
CA PHE A 127 29.17 3.28 -22.66
C PHE A 127 30.29 4.17 -22.13
N PHE A 128 30.81 5.04 -22.99
CA PHE A 128 31.58 6.19 -22.52
C PHE A 128 30.69 7.14 -21.72
N TYR A 129 31.30 7.95 -20.86
CA TYR A 129 30.57 8.83 -19.93
C TYR A 129 29.54 9.74 -20.61
N ALA A 130 29.91 10.44 -21.68
CA ALA A 130 29.00 11.36 -22.37
C ALA A 130 27.77 10.66 -22.98
N PRO A 131 27.91 9.56 -23.76
CA PRO A 131 26.76 8.76 -24.21
C PRO A 131 25.90 8.19 -23.08
N MET A 132 26.51 7.71 -22.00
CA MET A 132 25.77 7.18 -20.84
C MET A 132 24.92 8.28 -20.19
N LYS A 133 25.51 9.46 -19.98
CA LYS A 133 24.83 10.62 -19.39
C LYS A 133 23.65 11.06 -20.25
N ALA A 134 23.83 11.15 -21.57
CA ALA A 134 22.75 11.49 -22.49
C ALA A 134 21.60 10.46 -22.42
N ARG A 135 21.91 9.17 -22.38
CA ARG A 135 20.91 8.09 -22.25
C ARG A 135 20.13 8.17 -20.94
N LEU A 136 20.79 8.48 -19.82
CA LEU A 136 20.12 8.68 -18.53
C LEU A 136 19.19 9.90 -18.55
N TYR A 137 19.58 11.00 -19.22
CA TYR A 137 18.68 12.13 -19.42
C TYR A 137 17.47 11.78 -20.27
N ILE A 138 17.65 11.03 -21.35
CA ILE A 138 16.53 10.54 -22.16
C ILE A 138 15.61 9.64 -21.33
N ALA A 139 16.16 8.77 -20.49
CA ALA A 139 15.36 7.93 -19.60
C ALA A 139 14.53 8.75 -18.60
N ALA A 140 15.10 9.79 -17.99
CA ALA A 140 14.38 10.69 -17.11
C ALA A 140 13.26 11.45 -17.85
N LEU A 141 13.56 12.00 -19.03
CA LEU A 141 12.57 12.69 -19.86
C LEU A 141 11.43 11.76 -20.27
N HIS A 142 11.75 10.56 -20.77
CA HIS A 142 10.76 9.57 -21.17
C HIS A 142 9.88 9.14 -19.99
N PHE A 143 10.46 8.95 -18.81
CA PHE A 143 9.70 8.61 -17.61
C PHE A 143 8.77 9.75 -17.20
N ASN A 144 9.27 10.99 -17.13
CA ASN A 144 8.48 12.15 -16.74
C ASN A 144 7.29 12.38 -17.67
N GLU A 145 7.51 12.27 -18.98
CA GLU A 145 6.46 12.38 -20.01
C GLU A 145 5.36 11.31 -19.83
N ASN A 146 5.74 10.08 -19.44
CA ASN A 146 4.83 8.95 -19.42
C ASN A 146 4.25 8.59 -18.04
N SER A 147 4.68 9.26 -16.96
CA SER A 147 4.27 8.96 -15.58
C SER A 147 2.88 9.46 -15.23
N TYR A 148 2.48 10.61 -15.77
CA TYR A 148 1.21 11.28 -15.43
C TYR A 148 0.19 11.20 -16.56
N ARG A 149 0.17 10.08 -17.29
CA ARG A 149 -0.79 9.90 -18.39
C ARG A 149 -2.22 9.92 -17.87
N ASP A 150 -3.10 10.54 -18.62
CA ASP A 150 -4.53 10.55 -18.32
C ASP A 150 -5.14 9.15 -18.49
N GLN A 151 -6.27 8.91 -17.82
CA GLN A 151 -7.07 7.73 -18.05
C GLN A 151 -7.68 7.79 -19.47
N ALA A 152 -7.57 6.69 -20.20
CA ALA A 152 -8.19 6.54 -21.50
C ALA A 152 -9.72 6.54 -21.36
N VAL A 153 -10.38 7.26 -22.27
CA VAL A 153 -11.85 7.33 -22.36
C VAL A 153 -12.34 6.67 -23.64
N ASN A 154 -13.57 6.14 -23.62
CA ASN A 154 -14.22 5.60 -24.80
C ASN A 154 -14.78 6.72 -25.70
N LYS A 155 -15.44 6.36 -26.81
CA LYS A 155 -16.05 7.34 -27.74
C LYS A 155 -17.12 8.23 -27.10
N ASN A 156 -17.70 7.79 -25.98
CA ASN A 156 -18.74 8.48 -25.24
C ASN A 156 -18.16 9.34 -24.09
N GLY A 157 -16.83 9.36 -23.92
CA GLY A 157 -16.16 10.09 -22.84
C GLY A 157 -16.08 9.33 -21.51
N GLU A 158 -16.46 8.06 -21.46
CA GLU A 158 -16.46 7.27 -20.22
C GLU A 158 -15.09 6.63 -19.95
N PRO A 159 -14.61 6.60 -18.69
CA PRO A 159 -13.32 6.05 -18.33
C PRO A 159 -13.22 4.54 -18.58
N ILE A 160 -12.12 4.12 -19.20
CA ILE A 160 -11.86 2.71 -19.52
C ILE A 160 -11.09 2.05 -18.37
N TYR A 161 -11.56 0.86 -17.98
CA TYR A 161 -10.92 0.00 -17.00
C TYR A 161 -10.56 -1.36 -17.60
N SER A 162 -9.53 -1.97 -17.07
CA SER A 162 -9.13 -3.35 -17.34
C SER A 162 -9.08 -4.13 -16.04
N ILE A 163 -9.30 -5.44 -16.09
CA ILE A 163 -9.17 -6.29 -14.92
C ILE A 163 -7.72 -6.76 -14.84
N SER A 164 -7.06 -6.47 -13.71
CA SER A 164 -5.74 -7.01 -13.39
C SER A 164 -5.85 -8.10 -12.33
N TYR A 165 -5.02 -9.13 -12.43
CA TYR A 165 -4.92 -10.21 -11.45
C TYR A 165 -3.53 -10.22 -10.80
N PRO A 166 -3.27 -9.34 -9.81
CA PRO A 166 -1.97 -9.31 -9.16
C PRO A 166 -1.68 -10.63 -8.44
N LYS A 167 -0.46 -11.16 -8.58
CA LYS A 167 -0.03 -12.41 -7.92
C LYS A 167 -0.30 -12.40 -6.40
N GLY A 168 -0.09 -11.25 -5.75
CA GLY A 168 -0.32 -11.07 -4.31
C GLY A 168 -1.79 -11.08 -3.86
N ARG A 169 -2.75 -11.12 -4.80
CA ARG A 169 -4.19 -11.15 -4.53
C ARG A 169 -4.80 -12.55 -4.68
N LYS A 170 -3.98 -13.60 -4.82
CA LYS A 170 -4.41 -15.01 -4.88
C LYS A 170 -5.58 -15.26 -5.87
N GLY A 171 -5.56 -14.58 -7.02
CA GLY A 171 -6.58 -14.74 -8.08
C GLY A 171 -7.75 -13.74 -8.03
N ALA A 172 -7.84 -12.88 -7.01
CA ALA A 172 -8.85 -11.81 -7.01
C ALA A 172 -8.49 -10.71 -8.03
N GLY A 173 -9.42 -10.42 -8.94
CA GLY A 173 -9.30 -9.35 -9.92
C GLY A 173 -9.50 -7.98 -9.30
N ILE A 174 -8.73 -6.99 -9.74
CA ILE A 174 -8.91 -5.58 -9.39
C ILE A 174 -9.15 -4.75 -10.66
N PRO A 175 -10.08 -3.77 -10.63
CA PRO A 175 -10.19 -2.80 -11.69
C PRO A 175 -8.92 -1.94 -11.71
N LYS A 176 -8.33 -1.78 -12.89
CA LYS A 176 -7.16 -0.94 -13.14
C LYS A 176 -7.49 0.04 -14.25
N GLU A 177 -7.25 1.31 -14.01
CA GLU A 177 -7.37 2.36 -15.01
C GLU A 177 -6.49 2.06 -16.22
N VAL A 178 -7.09 2.08 -17.41
CA VAL A 178 -6.32 2.04 -18.66
C VAL A 178 -5.86 3.45 -18.95
N LYS A 179 -4.55 3.66 -19.08
CA LYS A 179 -3.96 4.97 -19.40
C LYS A 179 -3.87 5.15 -20.91
N VAL A 180 -3.92 6.40 -21.40
CA VAL A 180 -3.69 6.72 -22.83
C VAL A 180 -2.35 6.17 -23.31
N GLN A 181 -2.17 5.91 -24.61
CA GLN A 181 -0.91 5.35 -25.11
C GLN A 181 0.31 6.21 -24.73
N GLN A 182 1.45 5.57 -24.56
CA GLN A 182 2.70 6.26 -24.26
C GLN A 182 3.16 7.09 -25.45
N THR A 183 3.66 8.29 -25.18
CA THR A 183 4.36 9.09 -26.19
C THR A 183 5.75 8.48 -26.38
N TYR A 184 6.16 8.27 -27.65
CA TYR A 184 7.46 7.69 -28.03
C TYR A 184 7.66 6.22 -27.60
N SER A 185 6.67 5.36 -27.82
CA SER A 185 6.67 3.95 -27.42
C SER A 185 7.49 3.00 -28.33
N LYS A 186 8.55 3.48 -28.99
CA LYS A 186 9.37 2.68 -29.91
C LYS A 186 10.65 2.20 -29.25
#